data_AF-A0A151IAR5-F1
#
_entry.id   AF-A0A151IAR5-F1
#
_cell.length_a   1.000
_cell.length_b   1.000
_cell.length_c   1.000
_cell.angle_alpha   90.00
_cell.angle_beta   90.00
_cell.angle_gamma   90.00
#
_symmetry.space_group_name_H-M   'P 1'
#
loop_
_entity.id
_entity.type
_entity.pdbx_description
1 polymer ?
#
loop_
_entity_poly.entity_id
_entity_poly.type
_entity_poly.pdbx_seq_one_letter_code
_entity_poly.pdbx_strand_id
1 'polypeptide(L)'
;MAFVAEGYPEKKLGASEVDEIRRLVRRHILELPEDGLAPIFTGAWERDGAVIFNCTNQQSMDWLKSLSIEIKIGSTALHVLPAEGGLGAREWVVVRRSESRDAKSAHFASLIGDRSLEALKTCGFKPFCGLGRATIRLLDGERKEEMTVGASGSA
;
A
#
# COMPACT_ATOMS: atom_id res chain seq x y z
N MET A 1 -0.69 -8.63 5.80
CA MET A 1 -0.74 -8.04 7.16
C MET A 1 0.62 -7.49 7.51
N ALA A 2 0.70 -6.42 8.30
CA ALA A 2 1.96 -5.82 8.74
C ALA A 2 2.04 -5.81 10.28
N PHE A 3 3.13 -6.34 10.84
CA PHE A 3 3.52 -6.08 12.21
C PHE A 3 4.21 -4.73 12.29
N VAL A 4 3.77 -3.90 13.22
CA VAL A 4 4.31 -2.58 13.51
C VAL A 4 4.47 -2.37 15.01
N ALA A 5 5.36 -1.48 15.41
CA ALA A 5 5.43 -1.01 16.79
C ALA A 5 4.19 -0.17 17.15
N GLU A 6 3.80 -0.19 18.41
CA GLU A 6 2.87 0.79 18.96
C GLU A 6 3.43 2.22 18.76
N GLY A 7 2.62 3.11 18.18
CA GLY A 7 3.05 4.46 17.75
C GLY A 7 3.65 4.54 16.35
N TYR A 8 3.51 3.50 15.52
CA TYR A 8 3.76 3.60 14.07
C TYR A 8 2.79 4.60 13.41
N PRO A 9 3.24 5.47 12.47
CA PRO A 9 4.52 5.44 11.74
C PRO A 9 5.70 6.17 12.41
N GLU A 10 5.49 6.91 13.49
CA GLU A 10 6.53 7.68 14.17
C GLU A 10 7.56 6.77 14.85
N LYS A 11 7.08 5.66 15.43
CA LYS A 11 7.92 4.58 15.96
C LYS A 11 8.05 3.45 14.94
N LYS A 12 9.28 3.20 14.52
CA LYS A 12 9.64 2.14 13.56
C LYS A 12 10.31 0.98 14.27
N LEU A 13 10.06 -0.23 13.80
CA LEU A 13 10.79 -1.40 14.26
C LEU A 13 12.25 -1.33 13.80
N GLY A 14 13.17 -1.61 14.70
CA GLY A 14 14.59 -1.78 14.39
C GLY A 14 14.88 -3.16 13.81
N ALA A 15 16.07 -3.33 13.21
CA ALA A 15 16.48 -4.59 12.59
C ALA A 15 16.41 -5.80 13.55
N SER A 16 16.84 -5.62 14.81
CA SER A 16 16.75 -6.68 15.83
C SER A 16 15.32 -7.06 16.17
N GLU A 17 14.40 -6.08 16.22
CA GLU A 17 12.98 -6.33 16.47
C GLU A 17 12.36 -7.06 15.27
N VAL A 18 12.71 -6.66 14.04
CA VAL A 18 12.25 -7.33 12.81
C VAL A 18 12.68 -8.79 12.75
N ASP A 19 13.95 -9.07 13.05
CA ASP A 19 14.47 -10.44 13.07
C ASP A 19 13.81 -11.28 14.16
N GLU A 20 13.55 -10.67 15.32
CA GLU A 20 12.84 -11.33 16.41
C GLU A 20 11.39 -11.65 16.06
N ILE A 21 10.65 -10.75 15.37
CA ILE A 21 9.30 -11.04 14.84
C ILE A 21 9.35 -12.26 13.92
N ARG A 22 10.29 -12.28 12.96
CA ARG A 22 10.41 -13.40 12.00
C ARG A 22 10.72 -14.71 12.72
N ARG A 23 11.62 -14.66 13.71
CA ARG A 23 11.98 -15.82 14.53
C ARG A 23 10.78 -16.34 15.32
N LEU A 24 10.04 -15.45 15.97
CA LEU A 24 8.86 -15.80 16.76
C LEU A 24 7.73 -16.36 15.89
N VAL A 25 7.42 -15.73 14.75
CA VAL A 25 6.43 -16.23 13.81
C VAL A 25 6.79 -17.64 13.33
N ARG A 26 8.06 -17.85 12.94
CA ARG A 26 8.53 -19.19 12.53
C ARG A 26 8.39 -20.21 13.66
N ARG A 27 8.77 -19.84 14.89
CA ARG A 27 8.66 -20.72 16.06
C ARG A 27 7.20 -21.16 16.28
N HIS A 28 6.26 -20.22 16.29
CA HIS A 28 4.84 -20.56 16.53
C HIS A 28 4.26 -21.42 15.42
N ILE A 29 4.72 -21.28 14.16
CA ILE A 29 4.32 -22.19 13.08
C ILE A 29 4.83 -23.62 13.34
N LEU A 30 6.06 -23.78 13.81
CA LEU A 30 6.67 -25.08 14.12
C LEU A 30 6.07 -25.75 15.37
N GLU A 31 5.50 -24.96 16.28
CA GLU A 31 4.85 -25.42 17.51
C GLU A 31 3.36 -25.73 17.30
N LEU A 32 2.81 -25.54 16.09
CA LEU A 32 1.44 -25.93 15.79
C LEU A 32 1.28 -27.46 15.86
N PRO A 33 0.11 -27.96 16.32
CA PRO A 33 -0.24 -29.37 16.23
C PRO A 33 -0.17 -29.87 14.77
N GLU A 34 0.08 -31.17 14.57
CA GLU A 34 0.15 -31.76 13.22
C GLU A 34 -1.16 -31.62 12.43
N ASP A 35 -2.30 -31.59 13.13
CA ASP A 35 -3.64 -31.31 12.59
C ASP A 35 -4.01 -29.82 12.62
N GLY A 36 -3.13 -28.98 13.16
CA GLY A 36 -3.27 -27.54 13.22
C GLY A 36 -3.20 -26.93 11.83
N LEU A 37 -4.12 -26.02 11.52
CA LEU A 37 -4.11 -25.29 10.27
C LEU A 37 -3.03 -24.21 10.29
N ALA A 38 -1.87 -24.53 9.71
CA ALA A 38 -0.76 -23.60 9.59
C ALA A 38 -1.13 -22.37 8.72
N PRO A 39 -0.64 -21.17 9.08
CA PRO A 39 -0.85 -20.01 8.25
C PRO A 39 -0.08 -20.15 6.93
N ILE A 40 -0.68 -19.64 5.85
CA ILE A 40 -0.13 -19.73 4.50
C ILE A 40 0.28 -18.33 4.05
N PHE A 41 1.58 -18.17 3.76
CA PHE A 41 2.16 -16.92 3.28
C PHE A 41 2.81 -17.09 1.91
N THR A 42 2.64 -16.12 1.01
CA THR A 42 3.39 -16.09 -0.27
C THR A 42 4.75 -15.40 -0.13
N GLY A 43 4.99 -14.73 0.98
CA GLY A 43 6.25 -14.06 1.26
C GLY A 43 6.17 -13.18 2.51
N ALA A 44 7.35 -12.80 3.00
CA ALA A 44 7.50 -11.82 4.06
C ALA A 44 8.66 -10.87 3.75
N TRP A 45 8.48 -9.57 3.96
CA TRP A 45 9.51 -8.56 3.74
C TRP A 45 9.37 -7.42 4.73
N GLU A 46 10.38 -6.56 4.77
CA GLU A 46 10.40 -5.35 5.59
C GLU A 46 10.16 -4.12 4.71
N ARG A 47 9.38 -3.16 5.22
CA ARG A 47 9.23 -1.85 4.59
C ARG A 47 8.94 -0.81 5.65
N ASP A 48 9.65 0.31 5.62
CA ASP A 48 9.42 1.48 6.48
C ASP A 48 9.34 1.19 7.99
N GLY A 49 10.08 0.18 8.48
CA GLY A 49 10.04 -0.22 9.89
C GLY A 49 8.84 -1.08 10.26
N ALA A 50 8.24 -1.77 9.28
CA ALA A 50 7.17 -2.74 9.44
C ALA A 50 7.58 -4.09 8.83
N VAL A 51 7.10 -5.20 9.42
CA VAL A 51 7.27 -6.56 8.87
C VAL A 51 5.97 -7.00 8.22
N ILE A 52 6.00 -7.14 6.90
CA ILE A 52 4.83 -7.47 6.09
C ILE A 52 4.83 -8.96 5.78
N PHE A 53 3.70 -9.62 6.04
CA PHE A 53 3.39 -11.00 5.67
C PHE A 53 2.25 -11.01 4.66
N ASN A 54 2.47 -11.62 3.49
CA ASN A 54 1.44 -11.82 2.49
C ASN A 54 0.59 -13.05 2.79
N CYS A 55 -0.50 -12.85 3.53
CA CYS A 55 -1.49 -13.87 3.80
C CYS A 55 -2.27 -14.23 2.53
N THR A 56 -2.48 -15.52 2.27
CA THR A 56 -3.30 -15.99 1.13
C THR A 56 -4.78 -16.13 1.47
N ASN A 57 -5.13 -16.15 2.76
CA ASN A 57 -6.49 -16.36 3.23
C ASN A 57 -6.77 -15.60 4.54
N GLN A 58 -8.05 -15.47 4.88
CA GLN A 58 -8.53 -14.77 6.09
C GLN A 58 -7.98 -15.40 7.37
N GLN A 59 -7.92 -16.73 7.41
CA GLN A 59 -7.39 -17.48 8.55
C GLN A 59 -5.96 -17.07 8.91
N SER A 60 -5.07 -16.92 7.91
CA SER A 60 -3.69 -16.51 8.13
C SER A 60 -3.58 -15.07 8.62
N MET A 61 -4.55 -14.22 8.24
CA MET A 61 -4.62 -12.84 8.76
C MET A 61 -5.04 -12.82 10.22
N ASP A 62 -6.06 -13.58 10.57
CA ASP A 62 -6.56 -13.64 11.95
C ASP A 62 -5.57 -14.34 12.88
N TRP A 63 -4.85 -15.35 12.39
CA TRP A 63 -3.74 -15.97 13.12
C TRP A 63 -2.66 -14.96 13.50
N LEU A 64 -2.22 -14.10 12.56
CA LEU A 64 -1.22 -13.06 12.87
C LEU A 64 -1.74 -12.03 13.88
N LYS A 65 -3.04 -11.68 13.84
CA LYS A 65 -3.66 -10.78 14.82
C LYS A 65 -3.64 -11.40 16.22
N SER A 66 -4.06 -12.67 16.35
CA SER A 66 -4.01 -13.39 17.62
C SER A 66 -2.58 -13.46 18.15
N LEU A 67 -1.62 -13.81 17.29
CA LEU A 67 -0.22 -13.88 17.66
C LEU A 67 0.31 -12.54 18.16
N SER A 68 -0.11 -11.41 17.57
CA SER A 68 0.34 -10.08 17.98
C SER A 68 -0.04 -9.67 19.40
N ILE A 69 -1.07 -10.31 19.97
CA ILE A 69 -1.48 -10.11 21.35
C ILE A 69 -0.59 -10.94 22.29
N GLU A 70 -0.09 -12.08 21.81
CA GLU A 70 0.69 -13.04 22.59
C GLU A 70 2.18 -12.69 22.64
N ILE A 71 2.76 -12.26 21.51
CA ILE A 71 4.19 -12.00 21.41
C ILE A 71 4.56 -10.62 21.97
N LYS A 72 5.69 -10.57 22.69
CA LYS A 72 6.29 -9.34 23.19
C LYS A 72 7.73 -9.27 22.72
N ILE A 73 8.17 -8.11 22.24
CA ILE A 73 9.55 -7.89 21.79
C ILE A 73 10.17 -6.85 22.70
N GLY A 74 10.93 -7.32 23.69
CA GLY A 74 11.45 -6.46 24.75
C GLY A 74 10.32 -5.67 25.42
N SER A 75 10.44 -4.34 25.42
CA SER A 75 9.40 -3.41 25.89
C SER A 75 8.50 -2.86 24.77
N THR A 76 8.69 -3.30 23.53
CA THR A 76 7.90 -2.83 22.38
C THR A 76 6.62 -3.67 22.26
N ALA A 77 5.49 -3.00 22.45
CA ALA A 77 4.19 -3.54 22.09
C ALA A 77 4.01 -3.52 20.57
N LEU A 78 3.33 -4.54 20.04
CA LEU A 78 3.11 -4.72 18.61
C LEU A 78 1.64 -4.59 18.25
N HIS A 79 1.39 -4.10 17.05
CA HIS A 79 0.08 -4.14 16.40
C HIS A 79 0.17 -4.82 15.05
N VAL A 80 -0.93 -5.46 14.65
CA VAL A 80 -1.09 -6.03 13.31
C VAL A 80 -2.13 -5.23 12.56
N LEU A 81 -1.69 -4.59 11.48
CA LEU A 81 -2.54 -3.78 10.61
C LEU A 81 -2.71 -4.49 9.26
N PRO A 82 -3.84 -4.27 8.56
CA PRO A 82 -3.95 -4.61 7.15
C PRO A 82 -2.76 -3.97 6.41
N ALA A 83 -2.03 -4.79 5.66
CA ALA A 83 -0.98 -4.28 4.75
C ALA A 83 -1.60 -3.79 3.42
N GLU A 84 -2.92 -3.70 3.37
CA GLU A 84 -3.72 -3.14 2.28
C GLU A 84 -3.27 -1.70 2.02
N GLY A 85 -2.38 -1.56 1.04
CA GLY A 85 -2.14 -0.32 0.32
C GLY A 85 -1.29 0.72 1.04
N GLY A 86 0.01 0.46 1.23
CA GLY A 86 0.93 1.55 0.91
C GLY A 86 0.67 1.92 -0.53
N LEU A 87 -0.02 3.06 -0.78
CA LEU A 87 -0.60 3.49 -2.07
C LEU A 87 -0.65 2.32 -3.04
N GLY A 88 -1.63 1.42 -2.86
CA GLY A 88 -1.77 0.18 -3.61
C GLY A 88 -1.54 0.44 -5.09
N ALA A 89 -0.29 0.24 -5.47
CA ALA A 89 0.30 0.55 -6.76
C ALA A 89 -0.12 -0.52 -7.75
N ARG A 90 -1.39 -0.92 -7.74
CA ARG A 90 -1.88 -1.92 -8.67
C ARG A 90 -1.98 -1.37 -10.10
N GLU A 91 -1.87 -0.05 -10.29
CA GLU A 91 -1.80 0.57 -11.62
C GLU A 91 -0.97 1.88 -11.63
N TRP A 92 0.31 1.84 -11.23
CA TRP A 92 1.22 2.89 -11.72
C TRP A 92 1.55 2.60 -13.18
N VAL A 93 0.63 2.94 -14.08
CA VAL A 93 0.95 2.99 -15.50
C VAL A 93 1.62 4.33 -15.76
N VAL A 94 2.95 4.34 -15.69
CA VAL A 94 3.73 5.51 -16.09
C VAL A 94 3.62 5.65 -17.62
N VAL A 95 2.63 6.39 -18.08
CA VAL A 95 2.53 6.77 -19.50
C VAL A 95 3.50 7.91 -19.74
N ARG A 96 4.64 7.63 -20.37
CA ARG A 96 5.51 8.67 -20.91
C ARG A 96 4.76 9.30 -22.09
N ARG A 97 4.16 10.47 -21.90
CA ARG A 97 3.68 11.26 -23.04
C ARG A 97 4.90 11.63 -23.86
N SER A 98 4.90 11.30 -25.15
CA SER A 98 6.00 11.63 -26.07
C SER A 98 6.35 13.10 -25.93
N GLU A 99 7.50 13.40 -25.34
CA GLU A 99 8.01 14.76 -25.21
C GLU A 99 8.93 15.04 -26.39
N SER A 100 8.58 16.10 -27.13
CA SER A 100 9.49 16.77 -28.06
C SER A 100 10.80 17.11 -27.33
N ARG A 101 11.92 17.09 -28.06
CA ARG A 101 13.26 17.42 -27.53
C ARG A 101 13.32 18.79 -26.82
N ASP A 102 12.37 19.69 -27.09
CA ASP A 102 12.31 21.04 -26.54
C ASP A 102 11.30 21.21 -25.37
N ALA A 103 10.80 20.12 -24.78
CA ALA A 103 9.84 20.18 -23.69
C ALA A 103 10.44 20.78 -22.40
N LYS A 104 9.79 21.81 -21.86
CA LYS A 104 10.19 22.49 -20.60
C LYS A 104 9.66 21.81 -19.34
N SER A 105 8.81 20.79 -19.46
CA SER A 105 8.16 20.11 -18.34
C SER A 105 7.86 18.66 -18.69
N ALA A 106 8.08 17.77 -17.71
CA ALA A 106 7.74 16.36 -17.82
C ALA A 106 6.36 16.06 -17.22
N HIS A 107 5.51 15.31 -17.92
CA HIS A 107 4.21 14.87 -17.38
C HIS A 107 4.15 13.35 -17.17
N PHE A 108 3.68 12.95 -15.99
CA PHE A 108 3.41 11.56 -15.64
C PHE A 108 1.97 11.44 -15.13
N ALA A 109 1.29 10.37 -15.51
CA ALA A 109 -0.02 10.01 -14.99
C ALA A 109 0.09 8.69 -14.20
N SER A 110 -0.80 8.50 -13.22
CA SER A 110 -0.96 7.26 -12.49
C SER A 110 -2.43 7.08 -12.15
N LEU A 111 -2.91 5.84 -12.15
CA LEU A 111 -4.24 5.50 -11.64
C LEU A 111 -4.14 5.38 -10.12
N ILE A 112 -4.98 6.12 -9.41
CA ILE A 112 -5.03 6.18 -7.95
C ILE A 112 -6.50 6.10 -7.55
N GLY A 113 -6.83 5.27 -6.57
CA GLY A 113 -8.21 5.17 -6.07
C GLY A 113 -8.66 6.45 -5.35
N ASP A 114 -9.96 6.75 -5.40
CA ASP A 114 -10.53 8.01 -4.90
C ASP A 114 -10.15 8.32 -3.45
N ARG A 115 -10.24 7.32 -2.54
CA ARG A 115 -9.86 7.50 -1.13
C ARG A 115 -8.39 7.89 -0.96
N SER A 116 -7.51 7.31 -1.77
CA SER A 116 -6.09 7.63 -1.74
C SER A 116 -5.81 9.00 -2.34
N LEU A 117 -6.51 9.39 -3.40
CA LEU A 117 -6.39 10.73 -3.98
C LEU A 117 -6.79 11.81 -2.95
N GLU A 118 -7.89 11.61 -2.23
CA GLU A 118 -8.33 12.56 -1.20
C GLU A 118 -7.32 12.66 -0.06
N ALA A 119 -6.77 11.54 0.41
CA ALA A 119 -5.71 11.56 1.42
C ALA A 119 -4.46 12.34 0.94
N LEU A 120 -4.03 12.14 -0.31
CA LEU A 120 -2.88 12.87 -0.87
C LEU A 120 -3.13 14.38 -0.94
N LYS A 121 -4.34 14.80 -1.32
CA LYS A 121 -4.74 16.21 -1.33
C LYS A 121 -4.76 16.80 0.07
N THR A 122 -5.40 16.13 1.03
CA THR A 122 -5.48 16.58 2.44
C THR A 122 -4.09 16.77 3.05
N CYS A 123 -3.15 15.88 2.75
CA CYS A 123 -1.79 15.96 3.25
C CYS A 123 -0.90 16.97 2.49
N GLY A 124 -1.41 17.66 1.47
CA GLY A 124 -0.60 18.54 0.61
C GLY A 124 0.57 17.80 -0.04
N PHE A 125 0.39 16.50 -0.31
CA PHE A 125 1.46 15.64 -0.78
C PHE A 125 1.97 16.11 -2.15
N LYS A 126 3.29 16.19 -2.29
CA LYS A 126 3.95 16.52 -3.55
C LYS A 126 5.04 15.49 -3.82
N PRO A 127 4.86 14.58 -4.80
CA PRO A 127 5.82 13.52 -5.06
C PRO A 127 7.15 14.11 -5.54
N PHE A 128 8.25 13.54 -5.08
CA PHE A 128 9.59 13.91 -5.54
C PHE A 128 9.94 13.12 -6.80
N CYS A 129 10.31 13.81 -7.88
CA CYS A 129 10.62 13.22 -9.19
C CYS A 129 12.09 13.41 -9.59
N GLY A 130 13.01 13.42 -8.63
CA GLY A 130 14.46 13.50 -8.84
C GLY A 130 15.01 14.91 -8.99
N LEU A 131 14.33 15.78 -9.75
CA LEU A 131 14.73 17.18 -9.96
C LEU A 131 13.92 18.19 -9.14
N GLY A 132 12.82 17.75 -8.53
CA GLY A 132 11.94 18.61 -7.76
C GLY A 132 10.71 17.87 -7.25
N ARG A 133 9.78 18.65 -6.68
CA ARG A 133 8.46 18.17 -6.26
C ARG A 133 7.44 18.46 -7.35
N ALA A 134 6.68 17.46 -7.76
CA ALA A 134 5.65 17.59 -8.77
C ALA A 134 4.30 18.01 -8.18
N THR A 135 3.47 18.64 -9.01
CA THR A 135 2.09 18.99 -8.68
C THR A 135 1.16 17.88 -9.16
N ILE A 136 0.27 17.40 -8.30
CA ILE A 136 -0.76 16.42 -8.65
C ILE A 136 -1.98 17.18 -9.21
N ARG A 137 -2.49 16.73 -10.35
CA ARG A 137 -3.77 17.19 -10.92
C ARG A 137 -4.59 15.98 -11.32
N LEU A 138 -5.91 16.08 -11.18
CA LEU A 138 -6.81 15.11 -11.78
C LEU A 138 -6.68 15.25 -13.30
N LEU A 139 -6.54 14.13 -14.01
CA LEU A 139 -6.62 14.14 -15.46
C LEU A 139 -8.11 14.10 -15.81
N ASP A 140 -8.64 15.19 -16.38
CA ASP A 140 -10.00 15.18 -16.90
C ASP A 140 -10.06 14.16 -18.04
N GLY A 141 -10.72 13.03 -17.79
CA GLY A 141 -11.12 12.11 -18.85
C GLY A 141 -12.05 12.84 -19.79
N GLU A 142 -11.87 12.65 -21.10
CA GLU A 142 -12.70 13.24 -22.13
C GLU A 142 -14.20 13.04 -21.80
N ARG A 143 -14.94 14.16 -21.76
CA ARG A 143 -16.40 14.15 -21.77
C ARG A 143 -16.85 13.30 -22.95
N LYS A 144 -17.51 12.18 -22.66
CA LYS A 144 -18.33 11.50 -23.65
C LYS A 144 -19.40 12.49 -24.09
N GLU A 145 -19.32 12.87 -25.35
CA GLU A 145 -20.12 13.87 -26.04
C GLU A 145 -21.61 13.71 -25.68
N GLU A 146 -22.19 14.82 -25.21
CA GLU A 146 -23.61 14.99 -24.99
C GLU A 146 -24.32 14.86 -26.35
N MET A 147 -25.04 13.76 -26.53
CA MET A 147 -25.88 13.51 -27.69
C MET A 147 -27.04 14.53 -27.67
N THR A 148 -26.77 15.72 -28.21
CA THR A 148 -27.82 16.69 -28.54
C THR A 148 -28.59 16.11 -29.73
N VAL A 149 -29.82 15.70 -29.45
CA VAL A 149 -30.81 15.31 -30.45
C VAL A 149 -31.03 16.52 -31.35
N GLY A 150 -30.43 16.50 -32.54
CA GLY A 150 -30.74 17.45 -33.60
C GLY A 150 -32.21 17.33 -33.96
N ALA A 151 -32.97 18.39 -33.67
CA ALA A 151 -34.31 18.57 -34.19
C ALA A 151 -34.25 18.51 -35.73
N SER A 152 -34.86 17.48 -36.29
CA SER A 152 -35.12 17.34 -37.72
C SER A 152 -36.16 18.38 -38.15
N GLY A 153 -35.70 19.49 -38.72
CA GLY A 153 -36.52 20.35 -39.56
C GLY A 153 -36.28 20.01 -41.03
N SER A 154 -37.29 19.45 -41.71
CA SER A 154 -37.37 19.38 -43.16
C SER A 154 -38.81 19.25 -43.61
N ALA A 155 -39.41 20.39 -43.96
CA ALA A 155 -40.26 20.64 -45.13
C ALA A 155 -40.79 22.08 -45.05
#